data_AF-A0AAT9WFY0-F1
#
_entry.id   AF-A0AAT9WFY0-F1
#
_cell.length_a   1.000
_cell.length_b   1.000
_cell.length_c   1.000
_cell.angle_alpha   90.00
_cell.angle_beta   90.00
_cell.angle_gamma   90.00
#
_symmetry.space_group_name_H-M   'P 1'
#
loop_
_entity.id
_entity.type
_entity.pdbx_description
1 polymer ?
#
loop_
_entity_poly.entity_id
_entity_poly.type
_entity_poly.pdbx_seq_one_letter_code
_entity_poly.pdbx_strand_id
1 'polypeptide(L)'
;MIHAPALILSIFGILAVSRALSLIIPSEFYFTFQSLFSDRAARSMVLALFGKMMGPLLTGFAAGWIIYARARSSGRPGSAIASFARRVKRQWMPTIFLAGCFAAFLSAWPIIVYWDLLSNPEVMHLKAIFMLLYGLYMLGYGYVSLFGFLAAVFISEHLEGGADPNRLVSKSELSRVGALWLINSGLASAVMDIITK
;
A
#
# COMPACT_ATOMS: atom_id res chain seq x y z
N MET A 1 11.05 15.73 -2.75
CA MET A 1 12.33 14.98 -2.64
C MET A 1 12.04 13.70 -1.88
N ILE A 2 12.54 12.56 -2.32
CA ILE A 2 12.32 11.24 -1.67
C ILE A 2 13.33 11.07 -0.53
N HIS A 3 12.90 10.53 0.62
CA HIS A 3 13.80 10.24 1.74
C HIS A 3 14.33 8.79 1.64
N ALA A 4 15.48 8.60 0.99
CA ALA A 4 16.01 7.28 0.64
C ALA A 4 16.11 6.28 1.82
N PRO A 5 16.61 6.64 3.01
CA PRO A 5 16.64 5.69 4.14
C PRO A 5 15.25 5.21 4.56
N ALA A 6 14.27 6.11 4.53
CA ALA A 6 12.91 5.77 4.93
C ALA A 6 12.19 4.95 3.86
N LEU A 7 12.51 5.19 2.58
CA LEU A 7 12.07 4.36 1.47
C LEU A 7 12.52 2.91 1.68
N ILE A 8 13.83 2.71 1.88
CA ILE A 8 14.43 1.38 2.05
C ILE A 8 13.87 0.68 3.28
N LEU A 9 13.86 1.34 4.44
CA LEU A 9 13.31 0.77 5.67
C LEU A 9 11.83 0.40 5.53
N SER A 10 11.04 1.23 4.84
CA SER A 10 9.63 0.93 4.61
C SER A 10 9.45 -0.25 3.65
N ILE A 11 10.24 -0.34 2.57
CA ILE A 11 10.19 -1.49 1.65
C ILE A 11 10.45 -2.80 2.40
N PHE A 12 11.57 -2.87 3.13
CA PHE A 12 11.92 -4.07 3.89
C PHE A 12 10.97 -4.34 5.04
N GLY A 13 10.44 -3.31 5.70
CA GLY A 13 9.39 -3.44 6.69
C GLY A 13 8.13 -4.10 6.12
N ILE A 14 7.66 -3.65 4.95
CA ILE A 14 6.50 -4.23 4.26
C ILE A 14 6.75 -5.70 3.94
N LEU A 15 7.93 -6.03 3.41
CA LEU A 15 8.28 -7.41 3.07
C LEU A 15 8.34 -8.30 4.32
N ALA A 16 8.98 -7.85 5.40
CA ALA A 16 9.08 -8.58 6.66
C ALA A 16 7.72 -8.80 7.32
N VAL A 17 6.89 -7.75 7.43
CA VAL A 17 5.54 -7.86 8.01
C VAL A 17 4.66 -8.77 7.15
N SER A 18 4.69 -8.61 5.83
CA SER A 18 3.96 -9.49 4.91
C SER A 18 4.39 -10.96 5.07
N ARG A 19 5.70 -11.21 5.24
CA ARG A 19 6.23 -12.55 5.46
C ARG A 19 5.77 -13.12 6.80
N ALA A 20 5.82 -12.35 7.88
CA ALA A 20 5.33 -12.78 9.19
C ALA A 20 3.83 -13.09 9.16
N LEU A 21 3.02 -12.26 8.51
CA LEU A 21 1.59 -12.50 8.32
C LEU A 21 1.32 -13.79 7.53
N SER A 22 2.16 -14.10 6.53
CA SER A 22 2.04 -15.35 5.76
C SER A 22 2.35 -16.62 6.56
N LEU A 23 2.96 -16.51 7.74
CA LEU A 23 3.15 -17.64 8.67
C LEU A 23 1.90 -17.90 9.53
N ILE A 24 1.10 -16.85 9.75
CA ILE A 24 -0.09 -16.89 10.60
C ILE A 24 -1.33 -17.25 9.75
N ILE A 25 -1.39 -16.75 8.52
CA ILE A 25 -2.46 -17.01 7.56
C ILE A 25 -1.95 -18.06 6.57
N PRO A 26 -2.62 -19.23 6.40
CA PRO A 26 -2.14 -20.34 5.59
C PRO A 26 -1.62 -19.90 4.22
N SER A 27 -0.39 -20.27 3.90
CA SER A 27 0.44 -19.65 2.86
C SER A 27 0.02 -19.92 1.40
N GLU A 28 -1.01 -20.74 1.14
CA GLU A 28 -1.55 -20.91 -0.22
C GLU A 28 -2.15 -19.62 -0.80
N PHE A 29 -2.34 -18.59 0.04
CA PHE A 29 -2.90 -17.32 -0.35
C PHE A 29 -1.88 -16.32 -0.92
N TYR A 30 -0.57 -16.56 -0.85
CA TYR A 30 0.40 -15.47 -0.93
C TYR A 30 1.28 -15.46 -2.19
N PHE A 31 1.17 -14.33 -2.89
CA PHE A 31 2.03 -13.78 -3.93
C PHE A 31 1.80 -14.11 -5.39
N THR A 32 0.99 -15.09 -5.76
CA THR A 32 0.67 -15.32 -7.17
C THR A 32 -0.72 -14.82 -7.52
N PHE A 33 -0.86 -14.20 -8.70
CA PHE A 33 -2.16 -13.95 -9.34
C PHE A 33 -2.97 -15.24 -9.47
N GLN A 34 -2.34 -16.42 -9.48
CA GLN A 34 -3.02 -17.73 -9.38
C GLN A 34 -4.03 -17.81 -8.24
N SER A 35 -3.77 -17.18 -7.09
CA SER A 35 -4.74 -17.14 -5.98
C SER A 35 -6.02 -16.33 -6.30
N LEU A 36 -5.98 -15.43 -7.29
CA LEU A 36 -7.15 -14.72 -7.83
C LEU A 36 -7.82 -15.48 -9.01
N PHE A 37 -7.09 -16.39 -9.66
CA PHE A 37 -7.56 -17.15 -10.84
C PHE A 37 -8.02 -18.58 -10.52
N SER A 38 -7.78 -19.10 -9.30
CA SER A 38 -8.31 -20.41 -8.91
C SER A 38 -9.80 -20.31 -8.58
N ASP A 39 -10.63 -21.20 -9.13
CA ASP A 39 -12.04 -21.37 -8.77
C ASP A 39 -12.19 -21.52 -7.25
N ARG A 40 -12.50 -20.43 -6.55
CA ARG A 40 -12.61 -20.39 -5.10
C ARG A 40 -13.82 -19.56 -4.68
N ALA A 41 -14.45 -19.98 -3.59
CA ALA A 41 -15.57 -19.26 -2.99
C ALA A 41 -15.19 -17.81 -2.65
N ALA A 42 -16.03 -16.85 -3.05
CA ALA A 42 -15.80 -15.40 -2.93
C ALA A 42 -15.33 -14.93 -1.53
N ARG A 43 -15.78 -15.60 -0.46
CA ARG A 43 -15.38 -15.31 0.93
C ARG A 43 -13.87 -15.48 1.18
N SER A 44 -13.24 -16.46 0.53
CA SER A 44 -11.80 -16.74 0.68
C SER A 44 -10.93 -15.70 -0.03
N MET A 45 -11.40 -15.16 -1.16
CA MET A 45 -10.74 -14.12 -1.94
C MET A 45 -10.66 -12.79 -1.16
N VAL A 46 -11.75 -12.38 -0.51
CA VAL A 46 -11.80 -11.15 0.30
C VAL A 46 -10.81 -11.22 1.46
N LEU A 47 -10.79 -12.34 2.18
CA LEU A 47 -9.89 -12.53 3.32
C LEU A 47 -8.41 -12.54 2.90
N ALA A 48 -8.10 -13.16 1.76
CA ALA A 48 -6.76 -13.13 1.17
C ALA A 48 -6.34 -11.72 0.76
N LEU A 49 -7.25 -10.94 0.19
CA LEU A 49 -6.99 -9.54 -0.16
C LEU A 49 -6.70 -8.71 1.09
N PHE A 50 -7.51 -8.81 2.13
CA PHE A 50 -7.25 -8.12 3.41
C PHE A 50 -5.90 -8.52 4.00
N GLY A 51 -5.59 -9.83 4.06
CA GLY A 51 -4.31 -10.31 4.55
C GLY A 51 -3.12 -9.74 3.76
N LYS A 52 -3.22 -9.66 2.42
CA LYS A 52 -2.16 -9.08 1.57
C LYS A 52 -1.99 -7.58 1.83
N MET A 53 -3.08 -6.86 2.10
CA MET A 53 -3.03 -5.42 2.34
C MET A 53 -2.57 -5.05 3.75
N MET A 54 -2.61 -5.98 4.71
CA MET A 54 -2.17 -5.71 6.09
C MET A 54 -0.68 -5.34 6.20
N GLY A 55 0.19 -6.00 5.44
CA GLY A 55 1.64 -5.69 5.43
C GLY A 55 1.96 -4.23 5.11
N PRO A 56 1.55 -3.71 3.93
CA PRO A 56 1.73 -2.30 3.58
C PRO A 56 1.00 -1.36 4.55
N LEU A 57 -0.22 -1.70 4.98
CA LEU A 57 -1.01 -0.88 5.89
C LEU A 57 -0.30 -0.68 7.24
N LEU A 58 0.10 -1.77 7.90
CA LEU A 58 0.73 -1.74 9.22
C LEU A 58 2.10 -1.05 9.19
N THR A 59 2.87 -1.28 8.12
CA THR A 59 4.19 -0.63 7.98
C THR A 59 4.05 0.87 7.74
N GLY A 60 3.12 1.26 6.86
CA GLY A 60 2.78 2.66 6.64
C GLY A 60 2.31 3.33 7.94
N PHE A 61 1.45 2.66 8.70
CA PHE A 61 0.97 3.13 9.99
C PHE A 61 2.11 3.33 11.00
N ALA A 62 2.97 2.34 11.18
CA ALA A 62 4.13 2.44 12.07
C ALA A 62 5.07 3.59 11.67
N ALA A 63 5.34 3.75 10.37
CA ALA A 63 6.14 4.86 9.86
C ALA A 63 5.49 6.22 10.17
N GLY A 64 4.19 6.35 9.94
CA GLY A 64 3.44 7.58 10.23
C GLY A 64 3.48 7.94 11.71
N TRP A 65 3.28 6.95 12.59
CA TRP A 65 3.35 7.12 14.03
C TRP A 65 4.73 7.60 14.49
N ILE A 66 5.80 6.94 14.04
CA ILE A 66 7.18 7.28 14.41
C ILE A 66 7.56 8.67 13.90
N ILE A 67 7.23 9.00 12.65
CA ILE A 67 7.56 10.30 12.05
C ILE A 67 6.81 11.42 12.79
N TYR A 68 5.53 11.20 13.12
CA TYR A 68 4.73 12.16 13.88
C TYR A 68 5.29 12.38 15.29
N ALA A 69 5.55 11.29 16.02
CA ALA A 69 6.12 11.36 17.37
C ALA A 69 7.47 12.11 17.41
N ARG A 70 8.35 11.86 16.43
CA ARG A 70 9.65 12.55 16.32
C ARG A 70 9.51 14.03 15.96
N ALA A 71 8.57 14.37 15.07
CA ALA A 71 8.31 15.76 14.71
C ALA A 71 7.83 16.56 15.93
N ARG A 72 6.99 15.95 16.76
CA ARG A 72 6.50 16.54 18.01
C ARG A 72 7.61 16.76 19.04
N SER A 73 8.46 15.76 19.27
CA SER A 73 9.58 15.87 20.23
C SER A 73 10.59 16.97 19.87
N SER A 74 10.63 17.38 18.59
CA SER A 74 11.57 18.41 18.11
C SER A 74 11.11 19.87 18.29
N GLY A 75 9.91 20.13 18.81
CA GLY A 75 9.50 21.38 19.45
C GLY A 75 9.57 22.71 18.66
N ARG A 76 8.40 23.28 18.30
CA ARG A 76 8.00 24.72 18.48
C ARG A 76 6.56 24.93 17.98
N PRO A 77 5.66 25.62 18.70
CA PRO A 77 4.22 25.31 18.67
C PRO A 77 3.40 25.77 17.43
N GLY A 78 3.96 26.57 16.52
CA GLY A 78 3.19 27.14 15.40
C GLY A 78 3.82 26.96 14.01
N SER A 79 5.04 27.45 13.80
CA SER A 79 5.72 27.35 12.50
C SER A 79 6.26 25.94 12.20
N ALA A 80 6.44 25.10 13.22
CA ALA A 80 6.88 23.71 13.07
C ALA A 80 5.78 22.83 12.46
N ILE A 81 4.50 23.13 12.73
CA ILE A 81 3.35 22.36 12.22
C ILE A 81 3.19 22.61 10.71
N ALA A 82 3.19 23.87 10.27
CA ALA A 82 3.08 24.21 8.83
C ALA A 82 4.27 23.68 8.01
N SER A 83 5.49 23.73 8.57
CA SER A 83 6.68 23.17 7.92
C SER A 83 6.69 21.64 7.94
N PHE A 84 6.14 21.00 8.97
CA PHE A 84 5.92 19.56 9.01
C PHE A 84 4.87 19.12 8.00
N ALA A 85 3.71 19.79 7.90
CA ALA A 85 2.69 19.54 6.90
C ALA A 85 3.26 19.54 5.48
N ARG A 86 4.09 20.55 5.19
CA ARG A 86 4.77 20.69 3.90
C ARG A 86 5.74 19.53 3.64
N ARG A 87 6.49 19.09 4.66
CA ARG A 87 7.40 17.93 4.57
C ARG A 87 6.63 16.63 4.39
N VAL A 88 5.51 16.44 5.09
CA VAL A 88 4.61 15.30 4.91
C VAL A 88 4.17 15.21 3.45
N LYS A 89 3.63 16.30 2.89
CA LYS A 89 3.12 16.31 1.51
C LYS A 89 4.21 16.17 0.45
N ARG A 90 5.36 16.84 0.61
CA ARG A 90 6.42 16.89 -0.43
C ARG A 90 7.45 15.77 -0.36
N GLN A 91 7.60 15.11 0.79
CA GLN A 91 8.66 14.15 1.03
C GLN A 91 8.12 12.83 1.56
N TRP A 92 7.38 12.83 2.67
CA TRP A 92 6.97 11.57 3.30
C TRP A 92 5.91 10.82 2.51
N MET A 93 4.85 11.49 2.04
CA MET A 93 3.78 10.83 1.27
C MET A 93 4.31 10.17 -0.02
N PRO A 94 5.09 10.85 -0.89
CA PRO A 94 5.68 10.18 -2.05
C PRO A 94 6.63 9.04 -1.66
N THR A 95 7.39 9.19 -0.57
CA THR A 95 8.33 8.15 -0.10
C THR A 95 7.59 6.89 0.34
N ILE A 96 6.54 7.01 1.13
CA ILE A 96 5.76 5.87 1.64
C ILE A 96 4.94 5.22 0.52
N PHE A 97 4.38 6.02 -0.39
CA PHE A 97 3.70 5.52 -1.58
C PHE A 97 4.65 4.69 -2.45
N LEU A 98 5.82 5.24 -2.79
CA LEU A 98 6.83 4.51 -3.56
C LEU A 98 7.33 3.27 -2.82
N ALA A 99 7.49 3.32 -1.50
CA ALA A 99 7.87 2.15 -0.72
C ALA A 99 6.86 1.00 -0.89
N GLY A 100 5.55 1.31 -0.85
CA GLY A 100 4.50 0.33 -1.12
C GLY A 100 4.59 -0.25 -2.54
N CYS A 101 4.73 0.60 -3.56
CA CYS A 101 4.89 0.17 -4.95
C CYS A 101 6.12 -0.74 -5.15
N PHE A 102 7.28 -0.34 -4.63
CA PHE A 102 8.52 -1.12 -4.76
C PHE A 102 8.48 -2.43 -3.97
N ALA A 103 7.86 -2.45 -2.79
CA ALA A 103 7.66 -3.68 -2.04
C ALA A 103 6.78 -4.67 -2.82
N ALA A 104 5.69 -4.18 -3.43
CA ALA A 104 4.84 -4.99 -4.30
C ALA A 104 5.59 -5.51 -5.53
N PHE A 105 6.37 -4.65 -6.17
CA PHE A 105 7.20 -5.01 -7.31
C PHE A 105 8.21 -6.11 -6.96
N LEU A 106 9.01 -5.92 -5.90
CA LEU A 106 10.00 -6.92 -5.47
C LEU A 106 9.35 -8.25 -5.12
N SER A 107 8.16 -8.22 -4.55
CA SER A 107 7.46 -9.44 -4.18
C SER A 107 6.77 -10.15 -5.35
N ALA A 108 6.36 -9.40 -6.38
CA ALA A 108 5.80 -9.94 -7.61
C ALA A 108 6.86 -10.31 -8.65
N TRP A 109 8.08 -9.77 -8.52
CA TRP A 109 9.16 -9.90 -9.50
C TRP A 109 9.45 -11.33 -9.93
N PRO A 110 9.61 -12.32 -9.02
CA PRO A 110 9.89 -13.70 -9.44
C PRO A 110 8.82 -14.28 -10.36
N ILE A 111 7.56 -13.88 -10.14
CA ILE A 111 6.42 -14.39 -10.90
C ILE A 111 6.29 -13.65 -12.22
N ILE A 112 6.57 -12.35 -12.25
CA ILE A 112 6.66 -11.57 -13.50
C ILE A 112 7.72 -12.20 -14.41
N VAL A 113 8.92 -12.51 -13.89
CA VAL A 113 9.99 -13.17 -14.64
C VAL A 113 9.61 -14.59 -15.06
N TYR A 114 9.01 -15.37 -14.16
CA TYR A 114 8.49 -16.70 -14.50
C TYR A 114 7.51 -16.65 -15.68
N TRP A 115 6.57 -15.70 -15.63
CA TRP A 115 5.55 -15.52 -16.66
C TRP A 115 6.16 -15.01 -17.97
N ASP A 116 7.21 -14.20 -17.91
CA ASP A 116 7.92 -13.72 -19.10
C ASP A 116 8.69 -14.84 -19.83
N LEU A 117 9.30 -15.76 -19.07
CA LEU A 117 10.20 -16.81 -19.60
C LEU A 117 9.49 -18.14 -19.90
N LEU A 118 8.45 -18.49 -19.15
CA LEU A 118 7.84 -19.83 -19.14
C LEU A 118 6.33 -19.84 -19.44
N SER A 119 5.75 -18.72 -19.91
CA SER A 119 4.34 -18.69 -20.29
C SER A 119 4.04 -19.62 -21.46
N ASN A 120 2.93 -20.36 -21.36
CA ASN A 120 2.39 -21.12 -22.49
C ASN A 120 2.11 -20.15 -23.68
N PRO A 121 2.54 -20.46 -24.91
CA PRO A 121 2.28 -19.63 -26.09
C PRO A 121 0.80 -19.30 -26.30
N GLU A 122 -0.13 -20.18 -25.88
CA GLU A 122 -1.57 -19.96 -26.00
C GLU A 122 -2.07 -18.73 -25.24
N VAL A 123 -1.41 -18.36 -24.13
CA VAL A 123 -1.80 -17.20 -23.30
C VAL A 123 -0.90 -15.97 -23.51
N MET A 124 0.02 -16.00 -24.47
CA MET A 124 0.94 -14.87 -24.73
C MET A 124 0.22 -13.57 -25.07
N HIS A 125 -0.94 -13.65 -25.74
CA HIS A 125 -1.73 -12.47 -26.10
C HIS A 125 -2.25 -11.69 -24.87
N LEU A 126 -2.36 -12.34 -23.70
CA LEU A 126 -2.79 -11.72 -22.44
C LEU A 126 -1.66 -10.97 -21.71
N LYS A 127 -0.42 -10.99 -22.23
CA LYS A 127 0.77 -10.41 -21.57
C LYS A 127 0.62 -8.96 -21.18
N ALA A 128 0.12 -8.15 -22.10
CA ALA A 128 -0.10 -6.73 -21.84
C ALA A 128 -1.10 -6.51 -20.69
N ILE A 129 -2.14 -7.35 -20.64
CA ILE A 129 -3.18 -7.26 -19.62
C ILE A 129 -2.64 -7.69 -18.25
N PHE A 130 -1.88 -8.79 -18.19
CA PHE A 130 -1.19 -9.20 -16.97
C PHE A 130 -0.28 -8.10 -16.43
N MET A 131 0.51 -7.46 -17.30
CA MET A 131 1.38 -6.34 -16.90
C MET A 131 0.58 -5.14 -16.36
N LEU A 132 -0.55 -4.82 -16.99
CA LEU A 132 -1.45 -3.77 -16.52
C LEU A 132 -2.03 -4.10 -15.14
N LEU A 133 -2.47 -5.34 -14.94
CA LEU A 133 -2.99 -5.81 -13.64
C LEU A 133 -1.91 -5.79 -12.56
N TYR A 134 -0.66 -6.17 -12.88
CA TYR A 134 0.48 -6.01 -11.97
C TYR A 134 0.75 -4.54 -11.64
N GLY A 135 0.64 -3.64 -12.62
CA GLY A 135 0.74 -2.20 -12.40
C GLY A 135 -0.33 -1.70 -11.40
N LEU A 136 -1.59 -2.08 -11.61
CA LEU A 136 -2.69 -1.75 -10.68
C LEU A 136 -2.44 -2.33 -9.29
N TYR A 137 -1.92 -3.55 -9.19
CA TYR A 137 -1.55 -4.18 -7.92
C TYR A 137 -0.47 -3.38 -7.17
N MET A 138 0.59 -2.96 -7.87
CA MET A 138 1.66 -2.14 -7.29
C MET A 138 1.12 -0.79 -6.80
N LEU A 139 0.29 -0.12 -7.61
CA LEU A 139 -0.38 1.12 -7.22
C LEU A 139 -1.26 0.92 -5.99
N GLY A 140 -2.03 -0.18 -5.94
CA GLY A 140 -2.84 -0.56 -4.78
C GLY A 140 -2.01 -0.64 -3.50
N TYR A 141 -0.87 -1.32 -3.53
CA TYR A 141 0.05 -1.37 -2.39
C TYR A 141 0.59 0.00 -1.99
N GLY A 142 0.92 0.85 -2.97
CA GLY A 142 1.34 2.24 -2.73
C GLY A 142 0.26 3.03 -1.97
N TYR A 143 -1.00 2.95 -2.42
CA TYR A 143 -2.12 3.65 -1.78
C TYR A 143 -2.44 3.09 -0.39
N VAL A 144 -2.38 1.77 -0.18
CA VAL A 144 -2.63 1.16 1.13
C VAL A 144 -1.56 1.55 2.15
N SER A 145 -0.29 1.53 1.74
CA SER A 145 0.83 2.00 2.56
C SER A 145 0.65 3.48 2.95
N LEU A 146 0.29 4.31 1.97
CA LEU A 146 0.01 5.73 2.20
C LEU A 146 -1.21 5.94 3.11
N PHE A 147 -2.26 5.15 2.95
CA PHE A 147 -3.45 5.19 3.80
C PHE A 147 -3.10 4.87 5.26
N GLY A 148 -2.31 3.82 5.50
CA GLY A 148 -1.82 3.48 6.84
C GLY A 148 -1.04 4.63 7.47
N PHE A 149 -0.13 5.24 6.70
CA PHE A 149 0.64 6.40 7.15
C PHE A 149 -0.23 7.59 7.53
N LEU A 150 -1.18 7.97 6.67
CA LEU A 150 -2.10 9.08 6.94
C LEU A 150 -3.03 8.78 8.12
N ALA A 151 -3.49 7.54 8.25
CA ALA A 151 -4.31 7.11 9.38
C ALA A 151 -3.56 7.23 10.71
N ALA A 152 -2.28 6.85 10.76
CA ALA A 152 -1.46 7.01 11.96
C ALA A 152 -1.29 8.49 12.35
N VAL A 153 -1.00 9.36 11.37
CA VAL A 153 -0.91 10.81 11.62
C VAL A 153 -2.25 11.34 12.12
N PHE A 154 -3.37 11.00 11.46
CA PHE A 154 -4.70 11.45 11.85
C PHE A 154 -5.12 10.99 13.25
N ILE A 155 -4.86 9.72 13.60
CA ILE A 155 -5.15 9.17 14.93
C ILE A 155 -4.29 9.85 15.99
N SER A 156 -2.99 10.02 15.71
CA SER A 156 -2.08 10.71 16.64
C SER A 156 -2.53 12.14 16.90
N GLU A 157 -2.99 12.86 15.86
CA GLU A 157 -3.58 14.20 16.03
C GLU A 157 -4.87 14.18 16.87
N HIS A 158 -5.76 13.21 16.66
CA HIS A 158 -7.04 13.15 17.36
C HIS A 158 -6.90 12.79 18.84
N LEU A 159 -5.94 11.92 19.17
CA LEU A 159 -5.69 11.51 20.56
C LEU A 159 -5.07 12.64 21.39
N GLU A 160 -4.38 13.59 20.75
CA GLU A 160 -3.55 14.57 21.44
C GLU A 160 -4.17 15.98 21.59
N GLY A 161 -5.26 16.31 20.90
CA GLY A 161 -5.88 17.63 21.02
C GLY A 161 -7.22 17.78 20.30
N GLY A 162 -8.28 17.99 21.09
CA GLY A 162 -9.62 18.31 20.59
C GLY A 162 -9.64 19.56 19.71
N ALA A 163 -10.38 19.46 18.60
CA ALA A 163 -10.81 20.58 17.74
C ALA A 163 -9.78 21.70 17.44
N ASP A 164 -8.53 21.37 17.13
CA ASP A 164 -7.59 22.38 16.62
C ASP A 164 -7.87 22.66 15.12
N PRO A 165 -8.07 23.91 14.67
CA PRO A 165 -8.31 24.26 13.27
C PRO A 165 -7.12 23.97 12.32
N ASN A 166 -5.93 23.66 12.86
CA ASN A 166 -4.70 23.40 12.08
C ASN A 166 -4.38 21.90 11.86
N ARG A 167 -5.40 21.07 11.54
CA ARG A 167 -5.19 19.63 11.27
C ARG A 167 -4.29 19.40 10.04
N LEU A 168 -3.24 18.59 10.19
CA LEU A 168 -2.29 18.24 9.14
C LEU A 168 -2.91 17.33 8.09
N VAL A 169 -3.81 16.43 8.51
CA VAL A 169 -4.51 15.50 7.62
C VAL A 169 -6.01 15.75 7.72
N SER A 170 -6.59 16.24 6.63
CA SER A 170 -8.03 16.43 6.55
C SER A 170 -8.77 15.10 6.33
N LYS A 171 -10.00 14.99 6.82
CA LYS A 171 -10.90 13.87 6.48
C LYS A 171 -11.06 13.69 4.97
N SER A 172 -11.00 14.79 4.21
CA SER A 172 -11.04 14.78 2.74
C SER A 172 -9.82 14.09 2.12
N GLU A 173 -8.63 14.30 2.67
CA GLU A 173 -7.40 13.68 2.15
C GLU A 173 -7.36 12.18 2.44
N LEU A 174 -7.76 11.75 3.64
CA LEU A 174 -7.89 10.34 4.01
C LEU A 174 -8.94 9.63 3.16
N SER A 175 -10.13 10.24 2.97
CA SER A 175 -11.19 9.69 2.13
C SER A 175 -10.81 9.67 0.65
N ARG A 176 -10.08 10.65 0.13
CA ARG A 176 -9.58 10.66 -1.25
C ARG A 176 -8.62 9.50 -1.49
N VAL A 177 -7.67 9.25 -0.58
CA VAL A 177 -6.72 8.14 -0.71
C VAL A 177 -7.44 6.79 -0.60
N GLY A 178 -8.39 6.66 0.33
CA GLY A 178 -9.26 5.47 0.42
C GLY A 178 -10.11 5.26 -0.83
N ALA A 179 -10.69 6.31 -1.39
CA ALA A 179 -11.50 6.25 -2.61
C ALA A 179 -10.65 5.87 -3.83
N LEU A 180 -9.44 6.43 -3.98
CA LEU A 180 -8.50 6.04 -5.05
C LEU A 180 -8.12 4.57 -4.97
N TRP A 181 -7.94 4.04 -3.76
CA TRP A 181 -7.73 2.61 -3.55
C TRP A 181 -8.94 1.76 -3.96
N LEU A 182 -10.16 2.17 -3.57
CA LEU A 182 -11.40 1.47 -3.95
C LEU A 182 -11.61 1.47 -5.48
N ILE A 183 -11.37 2.60 -6.14
CA ILE A 183 -11.48 2.72 -7.60
C ILE A 183 -10.47 1.80 -8.28
N ASN A 184 -9.19 1.80 -7.85
CA ASN A 184 -8.17 0.92 -8.42
C ASN A 184 -8.52 -0.56 -8.22
N SER A 185 -9.06 -0.92 -7.06
CA SER A 185 -9.46 -2.30 -6.77
C SER A 185 -10.68 -2.73 -7.60
N GLY A 186 -11.67 -1.84 -7.75
CA GLY A 186 -12.85 -2.09 -8.58
C GLY A 186 -12.52 -2.21 -10.07
N LEU A 187 -11.61 -1.37 -10.57
CA LEU A 187 -11.17 -1.41 -11.96
C LEU A 187 -10.39 -2.70 -12.26
N ALA A 188 -9.52 -3.13 -11.35
CA ALA A 188 -8.84 -4.42 -11.47
C ALA A 188 -9.84 -5.60 -11.48
N SER A 189 -10.87 -5.57 -10.63
CA SER A 189 -11.92 -6.61 -10.60
C SER A 189 -12.78 -6.64 -11.87
N ALA A 190 -13.14 -5.48 -12.42
CA ALA A 190 -13.97 -5.38 -13.63
C ALA A 190 -13.22 -5.87 -14.88
N VAL A 191 -11.94 -5.49 -15.01
CA VAL A 191 -11.08 -5.98 -16.10
C VAL A 191 -10.95 -7.50 -16.03
N MET A 192 -10.84 -8.06 -14.83
CA MET A 192 -10.77 -9.51 -14.62
C MET A 192 -12.04 -10.24 -15.06
N ASP A 193 -13.23 -9.75 -14.70
CA ASP A 193 -14.51 -10.36 -15.08
C ASP A 193 -14.73 -10.40 -16.60
N ILE A 194 -14.18 -9.42 -17.33
CA ILE A 194 -14.24 -9.37 -18.80
C ILE A 194 -13.32 -10.43 -19.44
N ILE A 195 -12.17 -10.73 -18.82
CA ILE A 195 -11.18 -11.66 -19.39
C ILE A 195 -11.55 -13.12 -19.13
N THR A 196 -12.28 -13.39 -18.04
CA THR A 196 -12.66 -14.75 -17.65
C THR A 196 -13.98 -15.24 -18.28
N LYS A 197 -14.63 -14.41 -19.11
CA LYS A 197 -15.85 -14.74 -19.86
C LYS A 197 -15.52 -14.91 -21.34
#